data_AF-A0A1Y3CXD7-F1
#
_entry.id   AF-A0A1Y3CXD7-F1
#
_cell.length_a   1.000
_cell.length_b   1.000
_cell.length_c   1.000
_cell.angle_alpha   90.00
_cell.angle_beta   90.00
_cell.angle_gamma   90.00
#
_symmetry.space_group_name_H-M   'P 1'
#
loop_
_entity.id
_entity.type
_entity.pdbx_description
1 polymer ?
#
loop_
_entity_poly.entity_id
_entity_poly.type
_entity_poly.pdbx_seq_one_letter_code
_entity_poly.pdbx_strand_id
1 'polypeptide(L)'
;MPLIPCRSCNKPLSPDAKICPNCGAKKPTKYKKPTDFKRLAKLFLILIAVYFIALFLSKALNLNSEKTNAASNEKNEENLRSDKCLSLEESREIYLKMQEMVSWDENAAEPIIATFKSNYWNDSFPTKAFERQQLIDAIANTDSCLKNRKRTIYIFDSKGKMVGRASPKFGIEYLYLQ
;
A
#
# COMPACT_ATOMS: atom_id res chain seq x y z
N MET A 1 18.29 -19.72 13.19
CA MET A 1 17.65 -18.61 13.91
C MET A 1 18.49 -17.35 13.71
N PRO A 2 17.92 -16.19 13.36
CA PRO A 2 18.69 -14.97 13.18
C PRO A 2 19.25 -14.50 14.54
N LEU A 3 20.56 -14.28 14.61
CA LEU A 3 21.23 -13.68 15.76
C LEU A 3 21.02 -12.17 15.72
N ILE A 4 20.71 -11.57 16.87
CA ILE A 4 20.56 -10.12 17.00
C ILE A 4 21.66 -9.53 17.88
N PRO A 5 22.14 -8.30 17.59
CA PRO A 5 23.23 -7.70 18.35
C PRO A 5 22.78 -7.27 19.76
N CYS A 6 23.68 -7.41 20.73
CA CYS A 6 23.45 -6.92 22.08
C CYS A 6 23.44 -5.40 22.14
N ARG A 7 22.43 -4.81 22.79
CA ARG A 7 22.37 -3.35 23.00
C ARG A 7 23.54 -2.75 23.79
N SER A 8 24.27 -3.57 24.56
CA SER A 8 25.35 -3.09 25.45
C SER A 8 26.75 -3.35 24.91
N CYS A 9 26.98 -4.48 24.25
CA CYS A 9 28.32 -4.87 23.79
C CYS A 9 28.39 -5.22 22.31
N ASN A 10 27.31 -5.05 21.55
CA ASN A 10 27.18 -5.32 20.11
C ASN A 10 27.50 -6.76 19.66
N LYS A 11 27.85 -7.68 20.57
CA LYS A 11 28.08 -9.08 20.23
C LYS A 11 26.77 -9.80 19.86
N PRO A 12 26.80 -10.75 18.93
CA PRO A 12 25.61 -11.50 18.50
C PRO A 12 25.06 -12.36 19.64
N LEU A 13 23.73 -12.40 19.79
CA LEU A 13 23.03 -13.29 20.72
C LEU A 13 21.67 -13.72 20.20
N SER A 14 21.10 -14.75 20.82
CA SER A 14 19.74 -15.22 20.52
C SER A 14 18.68 -14.17 20.89
N PRO A 15 17.63 -13.97 20.08
CA PRO A 15 16.57 -12.99 20.36
C PRO A 15 15.81 -13.25 21.65
N ASP A 16 15.78 -14.51 22.11
CA ASP A 16 15.12 -14.93 23.36
C ASP A 16 16.02 -14.87 24.60
N ALA A 17 17.29 -14.45 24.49
CA ALA A 17 18.19 -14.45 25.64
C ALA A 17 17.78 -13.38 26.67
N LYS A 18 17.52 -13.80 27.91
CA LYS A 18 17.15 -12.90 29.03
C LYS A 18 18.35 -12.11 29.57
N ILE A 19 19.55 -12.66 29.46
CA ILE A 19 20.83 -12.08 29.92
C ILE A 19 21.88 -12.29 28.83
N CYS A 20 22.71 -11.29 28.55
CA CYS A 20 23.81 -11.43 27.59
C CYS A 20 24.95 -12.26 28.20
N PRO A 21 25.40 -13.37 27.57
CA PRO A 21 26.53 -14.15 28.07
C PRO A 21 27.87 -13.41 27.96
N ASN A 22 27.95 -12.41 27.08
CA ASN A 22 29.21 -11.71 26.80
C ASN A 22 29.48 -10.51 27.70
N CYS A 23 28.44 -9.87 28.25
CA CYS A 23 28.57 -8.65 29.06
C CYS A 23 27.67 -8.60 30.29
N GLY A 24 26.84 -9.62 30.53
CA GLY A 24 25.94 -9.67 31.69
C GLY A 24 24.72 -8.76 31.61
N ALA A 25 24.49 -8.04 30.51
CA ALA A 25 23.36 -7.12 30.38
C ALA A 25 22.01 -7.86 30.51
N LYS A 26 21.19 -7.45 31.47
CA LYS A 26 19.79 -7.92 31.64
C LYS A 26 18.92 -7.30 30.55
N LYS A 27 18.01 -8.07 29.95
CA LYS A 27 17.17 -7.68 28.80
C LYS A 27 18.03 -7.13 27.64
N PRO A 28 18.93 -7.93 27.06
CA PRO A 28 19.84 -7.46 26.02
C PRO A 28 19.15 -7.12 24.70
N THR A 29 17.91 -7.58 24.51
CA THR A 29 17.13 -7.43 23.28
C THR A 29 15.93 -6.49 23.52
N LYS A 30 15.54 -5.73 22.48
CA LYS A 30 14.35 -4.86 22.50
C LYS A 30 13.07 -5.60 22.09
N TYR A 31 13.15 -6.88 21.76
CA TYR A 31 12.03 -7.64 21.22
C TYR A 31 11.01 -7.96 22.33
N LYS A 32 9.91 -7.20 22.36
CA LYS A 32 8.74 -7.56 23.16
C LYS A 32 7.99 -8.65 22.39
N LYS A 33 7.81 -9.83 22.98
CA LYS A 33 6.82 -10.80 22.47
C LYS A 33 5.45 -10.11 22.50
N PRO A 34 4.74 -10.01 21.37
CA PRO A 34 3.43 -9.36 21.36
C PRO A 34 2.45 -10.21 22.16
N THR A 35 2.09 -9.73 23.35
CA THR A 35 1.05 -10.29 24.23
C THR A 35 -0.38 -10.05 23.71
N ASP A 36 -0.53 -9.50 22.50
CA ASP A 36 -1.82 -9.08 21.92
C ASP A 36 -2.62 -10.22 21.26
N PHE A 37 -2.09 -11.45 21.23
CA PHE A 37 -2.80 -12.59 20.64
C PHE A 37 -4.13 -12.90 21.33
N LYS A 38 -4.29 -12.56 22.63
CA LYS A 38 -5.56 -12.77 23.35
C LYS A 38 -6.69 -11.85 22.86
N ARG A 39 -6.39 -10.63 22.42
CA ARG A 39 -7.40 -9.72 21.84
C ARG A 39 -7.76 -10.15 20.42
N LEU A 40 -6.77 -10.58 19.64
CA LEU A 40 -6.99 -11.12 18.29
C LEU A 40 -7.84 -12.40 18.34
N ALA A 41 -7.53 -13.34 19.24
CA ALA A 41 -8.27 -14.58 19.39
C ALA A 41 -9.77 -14.37 19.70
N LYS A 42 -10.09 -13.34 20.50
CA LYS A 42 -11.49 -13.01 20.82
C LYS A 42 -12.26 -12.51 19.59
N LEU A 43 -11.63 -11.70 18.74
CA LEU A 43 -12.23 -11.23 17.48
C LEU A 43 -12.43 -12.39 16.48
N PHE A 44 -11.45 -13.29 16.38
CA PHE A 44 -11.58 -14.50 15.56
C PHE A 44 -12.74 -15.40 16.03
N LEU A 45 -12.94 -15.56 17.34
CA LEU A 45 -14.05 -16.35 17.88
C LEU A 45 -15.43 -15.77 17.50
N ILE A 46 -15.56 -14.45 17.52
CA ILE A 46 -16.81 -13.76 17.14
C ILE A 46 -17.10 -13.96 15.64
N LEU A 47 -16.09 -13.82 14.77
CA LEU A 47 -16.24 -14.04 13.33
C LEU A 47 -16.66 -15.48 13.01
N ILE A 48 -16.06 -16.46 13.69
CA ILE A 48 -16.41 -17.87 13.51
C ILE A 48 -17.87 -18.12 13.92
N ALA A 49 -18.33 -17.55 15.03
CA ALA A 49 -19.72 -17.70 15.47
C ALA A 49 -20.73 -17.11 14.46
N VAL A 50 -20.46 -15.92 13.91
CA VAL A 50 -21.31 -15.28 12.89
C VAL A 50 -21.36 -16.13 11.60
N TYR A 51 -20.22 -16.69 11.19
CA TYR A 51 -20.13 -17.57 10.02
C TYR A 51 -21.01 -18.82 10.15
N PHE A 52 -20.98 -19.47 11.33
CA PHE A 52 -21.83 -20.64 11.57
C PHE A 52 -23.32 -20.29 11.58
N ILE A 53 -23.70 -19.14 12.15
CA ILE A 53 -25.10 -18.68 12.14
C ILE A 53 -25.59 -18.47 10.69
N ALA A 54 -24.77 -17.84 9.84
CA ALA A 54 -25.10 -17.64 8.43
C ALA A 54 -25.30 -18.98 7.68
N LEU A 55 -24.43 -19.96 7.90
CA LEU A 55 -24.57 -21.31 7.32
C LEU A 55 -25.87 -22.03 7.73
N PHE A 56 -26.30 -21.85 8.98
CA PHE A 56 -27.56 -22.43 9.46
C PHE A 56 -28.78 -21.74 8.82
N LEU A 57 -28.74 -20.42 8.61
CA LEU A 57 -29.78 -19.67 7.89
C LEU A 57 -29.87 -20.08 6.41
N SER A 58 -28.72 -20.37 5.77
CA SER A 58 -28.69 -20.84 4.38
C SER A 58 -29.37 -22.18 4.16
N LYS A 59 -29.44 -23.06 5.17
CA LYS A 59 -30.15 -24.35 5.06
C LYS A 59 -31.67 -24.22 5.19
N ALA A 60 -32.17 -23.14 5.79
CA ALA A 60 -33.60 -22.93 6.02
C ALA A 60 -34.30 -22.16 4.88
N LEU A 61 -33.55 -21.52 3.98
CA LEU A 61 -34.09 -20.75 2.86
C LEU A 61 -33.92 -21.52 1.55
N ASN A 62 -34.85 -22.43 1.28
CA ASN A 62 -35.04 -22.97 -0.07
C ASN A 62 -35.92 -21.99 -0.87
N LEU A 63 -35.31 -20.90 -1.34
CA LEU A 63 -35.95 -19.92 -2.22
C LEU A 63 -35.34 -20.03 -3.62
N ASN A 64 -36.08 -20.68 -4.51
CA ASN A 64 -35.93 -20.50 -5.94
C ASN A 64 -36.47 -19.11 -6.31
N SER A 65 -35.59 -18.14 -6.59
CA SER A 65 -35.87 -17.05 -7.54
C SER A 65 -34.63 -16.20 -7.77
N GLU A 66 -34.34 -16.00 -9.05
CA GLU A 66 -33.38 -15.08 -9.67
C GLU A 66 -31.88 -15.28 -9.43
N LYS A 67 -31.21 -15.64 -10.53
CA LYS A 67 -29.76 -15.54 -10.75
C LYS A 67 -29.28 -14.15 -10.34
N THR A 68 -28.62 -14.07 -9.19
CA THR A 68 -27.45 -13.21 -9.02
C THR A 68 -26.27 -14.15 -8.85
N ASN A 69 -25.36 -14.12 -9.84
CA ASN A 69 -24.22 -15.02 -9.85
C ASN A 69 -23.37 -14.79 -8.60
N ALA A 70 -23.11 -15.89 -7.93
CA ALA A 70 -22.29 -16.02 -6.75
C ALA A 70 -20.79 -15.95 -7.07
N ALA A 71 -20.04 -15.84 -5.97
CA ALA A 71 -18.73 -16.43 -5.73
C ALA A 71 -17.48 -15.62 -6.08
N SER A 72 -16.77 -15.32 -4.99
CA SER A 72 -15.33 -15.19 -4.84
C SER A 72 -14.49 -16.00 -5.84
N ASN A 73 -13.45 -15.37 -6.37
CA ASN A 73 -12.17 -16.03 -6.67
C ASN A 73 -11.02 -15.02 -6.59
N GLU A 74 -10.13 -15.25 -5.63
CA GLU A 74 -8.81 -14.63 -5.58
C GLU A 74 -7.85 -15.54 -6.37
N LYS A 75 -7.12 -14.92 -7.32
CA LYS A 75 -5.99 -15.39 -8.16
C LYS A 75 -6.29 -15.38 -9.67
N ASN A 76 -6.09 -14.22 -10.28
CA ASN A 76 -4.89 -14.03 -11.11
C ASN A 76 -4.62 -12.52 -11.24
N GLU A 77 -3.34 -12.19 -11.16
CA GLU A 77 -2.70 -10.87 -10.98
C GLU A 77 -2.90 -9.88 -12.14
N GLU A 78 -3.95 -10.10 -12.92
CA GLU A 78 -4.39 -9.34 -14.10
C GLU A 78 -5.72 -8.61 -13.85
N ASN A 79 -6.45 -8.96 -12.78
CA ASN A 79 -7.68 -8.29 -12.33
C ASN A 79 -7.45 -7.05 -11.45
N LEU A 80 -6.19 -6.69 -11.13
CA LEU A 80 -5.87 -5.37 -10.55
C LEU A 80 -5.83 -4.28 -11.65
N ARG A 81 -6.74 -4.37 -12.63
CA ARG A 81 -6.84 -3.47 -13.77
C ARG A 81 -8.18 -2.76 -13.85
N SER A 82 -9.22 -3.18 -13.11
CA SER A 82 -10.57 -2.64 -13.31
C SER A 82 -11.17 -1.84 -12.16
N ASP A 83 -10.74 -2.00 -10.91
CA ASP A 83 -11.57 -1.47 -9.82
C ASP A 83 -11.28 0.00 -9.45
N LYS A 84 -10.23 0.61 -10.03
CA LYS A 84 -9.87 2.02 -9.80
C LYS A 84 -9.55 2.81 -11.08
N CYS A 85 -9.65 2.19 -12.25
CA CYS A 85 -9.53 2.91 -13.51
C CYS A 85 -10.90 3.48 -13.88
N LEU A 86 -10.96 4.79 -14.11
CA LEU A 86 -12.09 5.40 -14.79
C LEU A 86 -12.15 4.89 -16.24
N SER A 87 -13.18 5.29 -17.00
CA SER A 87 -13.21 4.97 -18.43
C SER A 87 -11.92 5.44 -19.13
N LEU A 88 -11.60 4.83 -20.28
CA LEU A 88 -10.39 5.18 -21.04
C LEU A 88 -10.35 6.67 -21.42
N GLU A 89 -11.52 7.26 -21.66
CA GLU A 89 -11.70 8.67 -21.99
C GLU A 89 -11.44 9.58 -20.78
N GLU A 90 -12.07 9.30 -19.64
CA GLU A 90 -11.83 10.03 -18.39
C GLU A 90 -10.37 9.91 -17.92
N SER A 91 -9.78 8.72 -18.04
CA SER A 91 -8.38 8.49 -17.71
C SER A 91 -7.45 9.32 -18.60
N ARG A 92 -7.80 9.48 -19.88
CA ARG A 92 -7.05 10.31 -20.83
C ARG A 92 -7.23 11.80 -20.54
N GLU A 93 -8.42 12.24 -20.16
CA GLU A 93 -8.64 13.64 -19.78
C GLU A 93 -7.83 14.02 -18.54
N ILE A 94 -7.84 13.16 -17.52
CA ILE A 94 -7.03 13.33 -16.31
C ILE A 94 -5.55 13.35 -16.67
N TYR A 95 -5.09 12.44 -17.53
CA TYR A 95 -3.71 12.44 -18.03
C TYR A 95 -3.30 13.76 -18.67
N LEU A 96 -4.13 14.30 -19.55
CA LEU A 96 -3.83 15.55 -20.24
C LEU A 96 -3.74 16.72 -19.26
N LYS A 97 -4.69 16.83 -18.32
CA LYS A 97 -4.62 17.82 -17.23
C LYS A 97 -3.36 17.65 -16.39
N MET A 98 -2.95 16.41 -16.15
CA MET A 98 -1.72 16.12 -15.41
C MET A 98 -0.46 16.48 -16.17
N GLN A 99 -0.42 16.29 -17.49
CA GLN A 99 0.70 16.72 -18.32
C GLN A 99 0.87 18.24 -18.35
N GLU A 100 -0.14 19.02 -17.95
CA GLU A 100 0.03 20.46 -17.71
C GLU A 100 0.92 20.72 -16.49
N MET A 101 0.75 19.91 -15.43
CA MET A 101 1.35 20.09 -14.11
C MET A 101 2.67 19.33 -13.89
N VAL A 102 2.77 18.12 -14.46
CA VAL A 102 3.83 17.15 -14.20
C VAL A 102 4.50 16.77 -15.50
N SER A 103 5.82 16.73 -15.49
CA SER A 103 6.70 16.28 -16.56
C SER A 103 7.29 14.92 -16.19
N TRP A 104 7.09 13.95 -17.07
CA TRP A 104 7.75 12.66 -17.05
C TRP A 104 7.97 12.17 -18.48
N ASP A 105 9.01 11.37 -18.70
CA ASP A 105 9.23 10.74 -19.99
C ASP A 105 8.34 9.50 -20.13
N GLU A 106 7.43 9.56 -21.09
CA GLU A 106 6.52 8.49 -21.42
C GLU A 106 7.21 7.18 -21.84
N ASN A 107 8.38 7.31 -22.46
CA ASN A 107 9.17 6.23 -23.04
C ASN A 107 10.33 5.80 -22.15
N ALA A 108 10.51 6.44 -20.99
CA ALA A 108 11.56 6.07 -20.05
C ALA A 108 11.46 4.60 -19.63
N ALA A 109 12.62 3.95 -19.56
CA ALA A 109 12.79 2.68 -18.89
C ALA A 109 12.52 2.85 -17.38
N GLU A 110 12.05 1.79 -16.72
CA GLU A 110 11.77 1.86 -15.29
C GLU A 110 13.03 2.13 -14.45
N PRO A 111 12.93 2.96 -13.39
CA PRO A 111 11.74 3.65 -12.90
C PRO A 111 11.47 5.01 -13.58
N ILE A 112 10.19 5.41 -13.67
CA ILE A 112 9.82 6.73 -14.19
C ILE A 112 10.02 7.78 -13.11
N ILE A 113 10.64 8.90 -13.51
CA ILE A 113 10.76 10.09 -12.66
C ILE A 113 9.70 11.10 -13.11
N ALA A 114 8.78 11.42 -12.21
CA ALA A 114 7.78 12.45 -12.39
C ALA A 114 8.18 13.70 -11.58
N THR A 115 8.30 14.83 -12.27
CA THR A 115 8.65 16.13 -11.68
C THR A 115 7.59 17.16 -12.01
N PHE A 116 7.30 18.08 -11.11
CA PHE A 116 6.34 19.14 -11.37
C PHE A 116 6.98 20.27 -12.19
N LYS A 117 6.25 20.82 -13.17
CA LYS A 117 6.73 21.96 -13.96
C LYS A 117 6.86 23.20 -13.09
N SER A 118 7.87 24.03 -13.37
CA SER A 118 8.25 25.19 -12.56
C SER A 118 7.11 26.19 -12.32
N ASN A 119 6.20 26.36 -13.29
CA ASN A 119 5.06 27.28 -13.21
C ASN A 119 3.90 26.79 -12.34
N TYR A 120 3.83 25.50 -11.98
CA TYR A 120 2.78 24.95 -11.11
C TYR A 120 3.19 24.88 -9.62
N TRP A 121 4.42 25.27 -9.29
CA TRP A 121 5.01 25.08 -7.95
C TRP A 121 4.58 26.10 -6.90
N ASN A 122 4.57 27.38 -7.25
CA ASN A 122 4.39 28.43 -6.24
C ASN A 122 2.93 28.59 -5.81
N ASP A 123 1.97 28.23 -6.66
CA ASP A 123 0.55 28.53 -6.43
C ASP A 123 -0.39 27.32 -6.55
N SER A 124 0.07 26.14 -7.00
CA SER A 124 -0.84 25.05 -7.39
C SER A 124 -0.48 23.66 -6.88
N PHE A 125 0.70 23.43 -6.28
CA PHE A 125 0.93 22.14 -5.62
C PHE A 125 0.05 22.06 -4.36
N PRO A 126 -0.79 21.01 -4.21
CA PRO A 126 -1.76 21.00 -3.15
C PRO A 126 -1.09 21.10 -1.78
N THR A 127 -1.55 22.04 -0.96
CA THR A 127 -0.98 22.24 0.39
C THR A 127 -1.54 21.24 1.38
N LYS A 128 -2.76 20.72 1.13
CA LYS A 128 -3.41 19.73 1.97
C LYS A 128 -2.95 18.32 1.63
N ALA A 129 -2.72 17.52 2.67
CA ALA A 129 -2.32 16.12 2.57
C ALA A 129 -3.25 15.30 1.65
N PHE A 130 -4.56 15.45 1.82
CA PHE A 130 -5.56 14.71 1.02
C PHE A 130 -5.51 15.04 -0.48
N GLU A 131 -5.32 16.31 -0.82
CA GLU A 131 -5.24 16.74 -2.23
C GLU A 131 -3.92 16.26 -2.86
N ARG A 132 -2.81 16.27 -2.11
CA ARG A 132 -1.54 15.63 -2.55
C ARG A 132 -1.73 14.14 -2.79
N GLN A 133 -2.50 13.49 -1.92
CA GLN A 133 -2.81 12.08 -2.02
C GLN A 133 -3.56 11.77 -3.33
N GLN A 134 -4.61 12.53 -3.63
CA GLN A 134 -5.38 12.37 -4.87
C GLN A 134 -4.51 12.58 -6.13
N LEU A 135 -3.64 13.59 -6.10
CA LEU A 135 -2.75 13.88 -7.22
C LEU A 135 -1.74 12.74 -7.45
N ILE A 136 -1.11 12.23 -6.39
CA ILE A 136 -0.19 11.11 -6.46
C ILE A 136 -0.91 9.83 -6.92
N ASP A 137 -2.13 9.60 -6.42
CA ASP A 137 -3.02 8.52 -6.88
C ASP A 137 -3.31 8.64 -8.39
N ALA A 138 -3.62 9.84 -8.88
CA ALA A 138 -3.84 10.08 -10.29
C ALA A 138 -2.57 9.80 -11.11
N ILE A 139 -1.37 10.15 -10.62
CA ILE A 139 -0.10 9.90 -11.32
C ILE A 139 0.13 8.40 -11.46
N ALA A 140 -0.03 7.68 -10.35
CA ALA A 140 0.15 6.24 -10.29
C ALA A 140 -0.82 5.48 -11.20
N ASN A 141 -2.11 5.85 -11.14
CA ASN A 141 -3.16 5.11 -11.82
C ASN A 141 -3.18 5.41 -13.31
N THR A 142 -2.95 6.65 -13.72
CA THR A 142 -3.07 7.02 -15.14
C THR A 142 -2.06 6.27 -16.03
N ASP A 143 -0.82 6.06 -15.58
CA ASP A 143 0.16 5.30 -16.37
C ASP A 143 -0.22 3.82 -16.52
N SER A 144 -0.72 3.23 -15.44
CA SER A 144 -1.23 1.85 -15.42
C SER A 144 -2.49 1.70 -16.28
N CYS A 145 -3.47 2.60 -16.11
CA CYS A 145 -4.76 2.57 -16.81
C CYS A 145 -4.62 2.84 -18.32
N LEU A 146 -3.75 3.76 -18.73
CA LEU A 146 -3.58 4.10 -20.15
C LEU A 146 -2.69 3.13 -20.92
N LYS A 147 -1.59 2.65 -20.32
CA LYS A 147 -0.56 1.89 -21.05
C LYS A 147 -0.51 0.42 -20.69
N ASN A 148 -1.31 -0.04 -19.72
CA ASN A 148 -1.21 -1.39 -19.15
C ASN A 148 0.21 -1.71 -18.64
N ARG A 149 0.96 -0.68 -18.23
CA ARG A 149 2.32 -0.83 -17.75
C ARG A 149 2.33 -0.54 -16.27
N LYS A 150 2.53 -1.60 -15.49
CA LYS A 150 2.73 -1.51 -14.05
C LYS A 150 4.17 -1.07 -13.79
N ARG A 151 4.43 0.24 -13.76
CA ARG A 151 5.77 0.82 -13.57
C ARG A 151 5.95 1.41 -12.19
N THR A 152 7.18 1.43 -11.68
CA THR A 152 7.50 2.22 -10.50
C THR A 152 7.70 3.69 -10.88
N ILE A 153 6.92 4.58 -10.26
CA ILE A 153 6.96 6.04 -10.48
C ILE A 153 7.41 6.72 -9.20
N TYR A 154 8.51 7.48 -9.28
CA TYR A 154 8.95 8.35 -8.20
C TYR A 154 8.51 9.78 -8.47
N ILE A 155 7.95 10.42 -7.46
CA ILE A 155 7.39 11.76 -7.57
C ILE A 155 8.25 12.68 -6.70
N PHE A 156 8.84 13.68 -7.33
CA PHE A 156 9.74 14.62 -6.67
C PHE A 156 9.17 16.02 -6.64
N ASP A 157 9.50 16.75 -5.57
CA ASP A 157 9.26 18.17 -5.47
C ASP A 157 10.27 19.00 -6.30
N SER A 158 10.07 20.32 -6.41
CA SER A 158 10.95 21.25 -7.13
C SER A 158 12.35 21.32 -6.54
N LYS A 159 12.49 20.95 -5.26
CA LYS A 159 13.76 20.92 -4.54
C LYS A 159 14.46 19.58 -4.70
N GLY A 160 13.92 18.68 -5.55
CA GLY A 160 14.45 17.34 -5.79
C GLY A 160 14.20 16.37 -4.64
N LYS A 161 13.26 16.66 -3.73
CA LYS A 161 12.91 15.81 -2.60
C LYS A 161 11.72 14.93 -2.97
N MET A 162 11.86 13.63 -2.74
CA MET A 162 10.83 12.64 -3.09
C MET A 162 9.58 12.84 -2.21
N VAL A 163 8.42 13.12 -2.80
CA VAL A 163 7.16 13.34 -2.07
C VAL A 163 6.26 12.12 -2.03
N GLY A 164 6.43 11.21 -2.99
CA GLY A 164 5.71 9.96 -3.04
C GLY A 164 6.35 8.98 -4.00
N ARG A 165 5.88 7.75 -3.90
CA ARG A 165 6.27 6.64 -4.76
C ARG A 165 5.05 5.79 -5.06
N ALA A 166 4.84 5.45 -6.32
CA ALA A 166 3.88 4.45 -6.73
C ALA A 166 4.64 3.25 -7.30
N SER A 167 4.37 2.05 -6.77
CA SER A 167 4.98 0.82 -7.24
C SER A 167 3.93 -0.28 -7.39
N PRO A 168 4.01 -1.13 -8.42
CA PRO A 168 3.12 -2.28 -8.56
C PRO A 168 3.18 -3.23 -7.35
N LYS A 169 4.37 -3.35 -6.75
CA LYS A 169 4.65 -4.31 -5.67
C LYS A 169 4.25 -3.80 -4.29
N PHE A 170 4.35 -2.49 -4.07
CA PHE A 170 4.18 -1.87 -2.75
C PHE A 170 3.00 -0.89 -2.68
N GLY A 171 2.27 -0.70 -3.77
CA GLY A 171 1.21 0.28 -3.86
C GLY A 171 1.75 1.70 -3.84
N ILE A 172 1.00 2.62 -3.25
CA ILE A 172 1.31 4.04 -3.22
C ILE A 172 1.78 4.41 -1.81
N GLU A 173 3.00 4.93 -1.73
CA GLU A 173 3.64 5.40 -0.52
C GLU A 173 3.79 6.91 -0.57
N TYR A 174 3.44 7.56 0.54
CA TYR A 174 3.50 9.00 0.67
C TYR A 174 4.54 9.36 1.74
N LEU A 175 5.51 10.19 1.39
CA LEU A 175 6.64 10.49 2.28
C LEU A 175 6.45 11.79 3.07
N TYR A 176 5.60 12.71 2.60
CA TYR A 176 5.37 14.02 3.22
C TYR A 176 3.89 14.45 3.15
N LEU A 177 3.04 13.77 3.94
CA LEU A 177 1.62 14.12 4.15
C LEU A 177 1.34 14.87 5.47
N GLN A 178 2.38 15.31 6.19
CA GLN A 178 2.21 16.09 7.43
C GLN A 178 1.84 17.54 7.14
#